data_AF-A0A938MG85-F1
#
_entry.id   AF-A0A938MG85-F1
#
_cell.length_a   1.000
_cell.length_b   1.000
_cell.length_c   1.000
_cell.angle_alpha   90.00
_cell.angle_beta   90.00
_cell.angle_gamma   90.00
#
_symmetry.space_group_name_H-M   'P 1'
#
loop_
_entity.id
_entity.type
_entity.pdbx_description
1 polymer ?
#
loop_
_entity_poly.entity_id
_entity_poly.type
_entity_poly.pdbx_seq_one_letter_code
_entity_poly.pdbx_strand_id
1 'polypeptide(L)'
;MTTHLIINDPRLKVAVVSGYISTVRGDALLERGKGNTCGAQHVPGLLAHGDIPDMLGLAAPKPLLFEMGKKETCFHFPDMLRAYQHLRRIYKAAGASDRIAADIHPDDHRWSGRKAWAWLERWL
;
A
#
# COMPACT_ATOMS: atom_id res chain seq x y z
N MET A 1 -9.37 2.99 7.29
CA MET A 1 -8.24 3.13 6.33
C MET A 1 -8.53 2.36 5.06
N THR A 2 -8.17 2.91 3.89
CA THR A 2 -8.41 2.30 2.57
C THR A 2 -7.92 0.86 2.48
N THR A 3 -6.72 0.58 3.01
CA THR A 3 -6.08 -0.75 3.01
C THR A 3 -6.90 -1.80 3.75
N HIS A 4 -7.44 -1.48 4.93
CA HIS A 4 -8.29 -2.41 5.68
C HIS A 4 -9.68 -2.55 5.06
N LEU A 5 -10.25 -1.46 4.53
CA LEU A 5 -11.58 -1.50 3.91
C LEU A 5 -11.58 -2.37 2.65
N ILE A 6 -10.59 -2.20 1.76
CA ILE A 6 -10.56 -2.95 0.49
C ILE A 6 -10.40 -4.47 0.70
N ILE A 7 -9.72 -4.87 1.78
CA ILE A 7 -9.57 -6.29 2.17
C ILE A 7 -10.88 -6.84 2.75
N ASN A 8 -11.54 -6.10 3.66
CA ASN A 8 -12.62 -6.64 4.47
C ASN A 8 -14.03 -6.40 3.92
N ASP A 9 -14.23 -5.39 3.07
CA ASP A 9 -15.54 -5.12 2.47
C ASP A 9 -15.62 -5.69 1.05
N PRO A 10 -16.42 -6.75 0.80
CA PRO A 10 -16.54 -7.36 -0.52
C PRO A 10 -17.21 -6.44 -1.55
N ARG A 11 -17.92 -5.38 -1.13
CA ARG A 11 -18.59 -4.44 -2.04
C ARG A 11 -17.61 -3.49 -2.73
N LEU A 12 -16.42 -3.29 -2.13
CA LEU A 12 -15.39 -2.43 -2.71
C LEU A 12 -14.65 -3.16 -3.82
N LYS A 13 -14.67 -2.57 -5.02
CA LYS A 13 -14.10 -3.16 -6.25
C LYS A 13 -12.65 -2.74 -6.52
N VAL A 14 -12.31 -1.48 -6.27
CA VAL A 14 -11.02 -0.85 -6.60
C VAL A 14 -10.64 0.14 -5.50
N ALA A 15 -9.35 0.38 -5.30
CA ALA A 15 -8.89 1.42 -4.39
C ALA A 15 -7.66 2.19 -4.90
N VAL A 16 -7.55 3.43 -4.44
CA VAL A 16 -6.35 4.27 -4.54
C VAL A 16 -5.83 4.50 -3.11
N VAL A 17 -4.61 4.08 -2.85
CA VAL A 17 -3.94 4.21 -1.56
C VAL A 17 -2.85 5.27 -1.71
N SER A 18 -3.03 6.41 -1.05
CA SER A 18 -2.15 7.55 -1.19
C SER A 18 -1.30 7.76 0.05
N GLY A 19 0.01 7.95 -0.14
CA GLY A 19 0.94 8.19 0.95
C GLY A 19 1.04 7.02 1.94
N TYR A 20 0.61 5.80 1.57
CA TYR A 20 0.68 4.66 2.47
C TYR A 20 0.88 3.32 1.76
N ILE A 21 2.07 2.77 1.92
CA ILE A 21 2.37 1.34 1.88
C ILE A 21 3.71 1.20 2.59
N SER A 22 3.88 0.21 3.45
CA SER A 22 5.07 0.10 4.27
C SER A 22 5.26 -1.33 4.77
N THR A 23 6.32 -1.58 5.54
CA THR A 23 6.54 -2.79 6.33
C THR A 23 6.63 -2.45 7.81
N VAL A 24 6.13 -3.35 8.65
CA VAL A 24 6.30 -3.27 10.09
C VAL A 24 7.77 -3.49 10.45
N ARG A 25 8.41 -4.49 9.83
CA ARG A 25 9.80 -4.84 10.14
C ARG A 25 10.81 -3.78 9.70
N GLY A 26 10.61 -3.20 8.52
CA GLY A 26 11.58 -2.28 7.92
C GLY A 26 11.35 -0.83 8.33
N ASP A 27 10.10 -0.39 8.45
CA ASP A 27 9.77 1.02 8.66
C ASP A 27 9.16 1.26 10.05
N ALA A 28 8.05 0.61 10.40
CA ALA A 28 7.33 0.93 11.64
C ALA A 28 8.16 0.68 12.92
N LEU A 29 8.96 -0.39 12.96
CA LEU A 29 9.79 -0.74 14.12
C LEU A 29 11.20 -0.11 14.10
N LEU A 30 11.69 0.32 12.94
CA LEU A 30 13.07 0.79 12.77
C LEU A 30 13.12 2.28 12.41
N GLU A 31 12.82 2.61 11.16
CA GLU A 31 12.95 3.98 10.63
C GLU A 31 11.98 4.94 11.34
N ARG A 32 10.69 4.56 11.44
CA ARG A 32 9.66 5.30 12.18
C ARG A 32 9.50 4.87 13.62
N GLY A 33 10.10 3.76 14.05
CA GLY A 33 10.10 3.30 15.44
C GLY A 33 10.70 4.31 16.44
N LYS A 34 11.31 5.38 15.92
CA LYS A 34 11.84 6.53 16.67
C LYS A 34 10.93 7.77 16.61
N GLY A 35 9.73 7.68 16.03
CA GLY A 35 8.78 8.77 15.78
C GLY A 35 7.32 8.32 15.58
N ASN A 36 6.57 9.02 14.71
CA ASN A 36 5.11 8.82 14.50
C ASN A 36 4.78 7.49 13.80
N THR A 37 4.47 6.46 14.60
CA THR A 37 3.88 5.21 14.11
C THR A 37 2.43 5.11 14.54
N CYS A 38 1.48 5.13 13.60
CA CYS A 38 0.07 4.99 13.91
C CYS A 38 -0.27 3.51 14.16
N GLY A 39 -0.76 3.18 15.36
CA GLY A 39 -1.23 1.84 15.71
C GLY A 39 -2.30 1.28 14.76
N ALA A 40 -3.14 2.15 14.20
CA ALA A 40 -4.24 1.76 13.30
C ALA A 40 -3.77 1.31 11.90
N GLN A 41 -2.48 1.41 11.59
CA GLN A 41 -1.90 1.01 10.31
C GLN A 41 -1.51 -0.48 10.26
N HIS A 42 -1.40 -1.12 11.42
CA HIS A 42 -0.99 -2.52 11.53
C HIS A 42 -1.98 -3.31 12.39
N VAL A 43 -2.12 -4.60 12.08
CA VAL A 43 -2.98 -5.51 12.84
C VAL A 43 -2.15 -6.07 14.02
N PRO A 44 -2.69 -6.09 15.25
CA PRO A 44 -2.03 -6.76 16.37
C PRO A 44 -1.67 -8.21 16.02
N GLY A 45 -0.43 -8.62 16.29
CA GLY A 45 0.05 -9.97 15.96
C GLY A 45 0.39 -10.22 14.49
N LEU A 46 0.30 -9.21 13.61
CA LEU A 46 0.56 -9.37 12.16
C LEU A 46 1.88 -10.08 11.86
N LEU A 47 2.95 -9.74 12.60
CA LEU A 47 4.29 -10.29 12.40
C LEU A 47 4.41 -11.81 12.64
N ALA A 48 3.43 -12.44 13.29
CA ALA A 48 3.35 -13.89 13.42
C ALA A 48 2.86 -14.58 12.13
N HIS A 49 2.22 -13.84 11.23
CA HIS A 49 1.60 -14.36 10.00
C HIS A 49 2.23 -13.79 8.72
N GLY A 50 2.88 -12.64 8.80
CA GLY A 50 3.48 -11.96 7.66
C GLY A 50 3.80 -10.50 7.99
N ASP A 51 3.76 -9.63 7.00
CA ASP A 51 3.90 -8.19 7.15
C ASP A 51 2.74 -7.46 6.41
N ILE A 52 2.71 -6.13 6.46
CA ILE A 52 1.71 -5.29 5.78
C ILE A 52 1.52 -5.65 4.30
N PRO A 53 2.57 -5.85 3.47
CA PRO A 53 2.37 -6.24 2.08
C PRO A 53 1.77 -7.65 1.93
N ASP A 54 2.02 -8.58 2.87
CA ASP A 54 1.37 -9.90 2.86
C ASP A 54 -0.13 -9.76 3.16
N MET A 55 -0.49 -8.96 4.18
CA MET A 55 -1.88 -8.64 4.50
C MET A 55 -2.59 -7.95 3.32
N LEU A 56 -1.94 -6.98 2.67
CA LEU A 56 -2.46 -6.34 1.46
C LEU A 56 -2.63 -7.31 0.29
N GLY A 57 -1.89 -8.42 0.30
CA GLY A 57 -2.08 -9.53 -0.64
C GLY A 57 -3.50 -10.12 -0.61
N LEU A 58 -4.20 -10.04 0.53
CA LEU A 58 -5.60 -10.47 0.66
C LEU A 58 -6.57 -9.65 -0.19
N ALA A 59 -6.15 -8.47 -0.66
CA ALA A 59 -6.95 -7.68 -1.58
C ALA A 59 -6.94 -8.25 -3.01
N ALA A 60 -5.99 -9.12 -3.38
CA ALA A 60 -5.96 -9.70 -4.71
C ALA A 60 -7.24 -10.53 -4.97
N PRO A 61 -7.86 -10.45 -6.17
CA PRO A 61 -7.40 -9.73 -7.36
C PRO A 61 -8.05 -8.34 -7.53
N LYS A 62 -8.44 -7.63 -6.47
CA LYS A 62 -9.03 -6.28 -6.58
C LYS A 62 -7.98 -5.27 -7.06
N PRO A 63 -8.31 -4.35 -7.97
CA PRO A 63 -7.35 -3.35 -8.45
C PRO A 63 -6.90 -2.35 -7.38
N LEU A 64 -5.59 -2.20 -7.23
CA LEU A 64 -4.96 -1.25 -6.30
C LEU A 64 -3.99 -0.32 -7.03
N LEU A 65 -4.14 0.98 -6.80
CA LEU A 65 -3.15 1.99 -7.17
C LEU A 65 -2.50 2.54 -5.89
N PHE A 66 -1.17 2.57 -5.86
CA PHE A 66 -0.40 3.19 -4.77
C PHE A 66 0.23 4.51 -5.24
N GLU A 67 -0.03 5.60 -4.54
CA GLU A 67 0.66 6.88 -4.75
C GLU A 67 1.76 7.03 -3.71
N MET A 68 3.02 7.18 -4.17
CA MET A 68 4.20 7.15 -3.32
C MET A 68 5.10 8.37 -3.62
N GLY A 69 5.31 9.21 -2.61
CA GLY A 69 6.18 10.38 -2.70
C GLY A 69 7.65 10.01 -2.50
N LYS A 70 8.54 10.50 -3.37
CA LYS A 70 9.99 10.27 -3.23
C LYS A 70 10.62 11.01 -2.05
N LYS A 71 9.99 12.09 -1.59
CA LYS A 71 10.45 12.90 -0.46
C LYS A 71 9.64 12.63 0.81
N GLU A 72 8.88 11.54 0.82
CA GLU A 72 8.01 11.15 1.92
C GLU A 72 8.77 11.13 3.26
N THR A 73 8.24 11.87 4.23
CA THR A 73 8.76 11.99 5.60
C THR A 73 7.89 11.26 6.62
N CYS A 74 6.64 10.93 6.28
CA CYS A 74 5.71 10.18 7.13
C CYS A 74 5.87 8.66 6.97
N PHE A 75 6.36 8.17 5.82
CA PHE A 75 6.70 6.78 5.53
C PHE A 75 7.99 6.68 4.71
N HIS A 76 8.95 5.85 5.12
CA HIS A 76 10.23 5.88 4.41
C HIS A 76 10.09 5.36 2.95
N PHE A 77 10.29 6.22 1.95
CA PHE A 77 10.08 5.87 0.52
C PHE A 77 10.80 4.58 0.06
N PRO A 78 12.08 4.34 0.42
CA PRO A 78 12.73 3.06 0.14
C PRO A 78 11.96 1.85 0.68
N ASP A 79 11.35 1.98 1.86
CA ASP A 79 10.51 0.92 2.43
C ASP A 79 9.17 0.78 1.70
N MET A 80 8.51 1.90 1.36
CA MET A 80 7.30 1.89 0.54
C MET A 80 7.53 1.12 -0.77
N LEU A 81 8.66 1.38 -1.44
CA LEU A 81 9.02 0.72 -2.68
C LEU A 81 9.27 -0.78 -2.48
N ARG A 82 9.95 -1.18 -1.39
CA ARG A 82 10.14 -2.61 -1.05
C ARG A 82 8.81 -3.31 -0.79
N ALA A 83 7.93 -2.71 0.01
CA ALA A 83 6.61 -3.24 0.31
C ALA A 83 5.75 -3.37 -0.96
N TYR A 84 5.76 -2.35 -1.83
CA TYR A 84 5.08 -2.39 -3.12
C TYR A 84 5.61 -3.50 -4.04
N GLN A 85 6.94 -3.64 -4.14
CA GLN A 85 7.55 -4.71 -4.93
C GLN A 85 7.18 -6.10 -4.39
N HIS A 86 7.11 -6.27 -3.08
CA HIS A 86 6.65 -7.49 -2.45
C HIS A 86 5.18 -7.78 -2.85
N LEU A 87 4.27 -6.82 -2.65
CA LEU A 87 2.85 -6.95 -2.99
C LEU A 87 2.64 -7.25 -4.49
N ARG A 88 3.44 -6.62 -5.36
CA ARG A 88 3.41 -6.89 -6.81
C ARG A 88 3.74 -8.35 -7.14
N ARG A 89 4.60 -9.02 -6.37
CA ARG A 89 4.86 -10.47 -6.53
C ARG A 89 3.63 -11.31 -6.16
N ILE A 90 2.90 -10.92 -5.11
CA ILE A 90 1.64 -11.57 -4.72
C ILE A 90 0.60 -11.43 -5.84
N TYR A 91 0.40 -10.22 -6.36
CA TYR A 91 -0.51 -9.98 -7.49
C TYR A 91 -0.11 -10.76 -8.74
N LYS A 92 1.20 -10.92 -8.98
CA LYS A 92 1.69 -11.78 -10.07
C LYS A 92 1.34 -13.25 -9.85
N ALA A 93 1.54 -13.79 -8.65
CA ALA A 93 1.19 -15.16 -8.30
C ALA A 93 -0.32 -15.42 -8.40
N ALA A 94 -1.14 -14.41 -8.10
CA ALA A 94 -2.59 -14.45 -8.22
C ALA A 94 -3.12 -14.27 -9.67
N GLY A 95 -2.23 -14.15 -10.68
CA GLY A 95 -2.63 -13.93 -12.07
C GLY A 95 -3.24 -12.56 -12.34
N ALA A 96 -3.04 -11.58 -11.45
CA ALA A 96 -3.66 -10.25 -11.47
C ALA A 96 -2.64 -9.12 -11.63
N SER A 97 -1.55 -9.34 -12.39
CA SER A 97 -0.45 -8.37 -12.51
C SER A 97 -0.87 -7.02 -13.10
N ASP A 98 -1.96 -6.99 -13.87
CA ASP A 98 -2.54 -5.80 -14.48
C ASP A 98 -3.39 -4.96 -13.49
N ARG A 99 -3.68 -5.52 -12.31
CA ARG A 99 -4.53 -4.94 -11.26
C ARG A 99 -3.74 -4.32 -10.12
N ILE A 100 -2.43 -4.12 -10.30
CA ILE A 100 -1.63 -3.35 -9.35
C ILE A 100 -0.76 -2.34 -10.09
N ALA A 101 -0.78 -1.09 -9.62
CA ALA A 101 0.00 -0.01 -10.20
C ALA A 101 0.55 0.93 -9.12
N ALA A 102 1.56 1.70 -9.52
CA ALA A 102 2.13 2.76 -8.71
C ALA A 102 2.14 4.10 -9.47
N ASP A 103 1.88 5.17 -8.74
CA ASP A 103 2.16 6.55 -9.09
C ASP A 103 3.27 7.09 -8.18
N ILE A 104 4.52 7.05 -8.65
CA ILE A 104 5.67 7.58 -7.91
C ILE A 104 5.86 9.06 -8.28
N HIS A 105 5.77 9.96 -7.31
CA HIS A 105 5.82 11.42 -7.51
C HIS A 105 7.00 12.09 -6.75
N PRO A 106 7.44 13.30 -7.15
CA PRO A 106 8.65 13.93 -6.58
C PRO A 106 8.43 14.63 -5.22
N ASP A 107 7.19 14.69 -4.75
CA ASP A 107 6.78 15.42 -3.56
C ASP A 107 6.85 14.57 -2.27
N ASP A 108 6.58 15.21 -1.13
CA ASP A 108 6.42 14.60 0.21
C ASP A 108 5.00 14.01 0.40
N HIS A 109 4.54 13.81 1.63
CA HIS A 109 3.25 13.24 2.01
C HIS A 109 2.05 14.01 1.44
N ARG A 110 1.57 13.60 0.26
CA ARG A 110 0.40 14.22 -0.39
C ARG A 110 -0.36 13.26 -1.29
N TRP A 111 -1.61 13.63 -1.55
CA TRP A 111 -2.37 13.06 -2.65
C TRP A 111 -1.83 13.55 -4.00
N SER A 112 -1.54 12.60 -4.90
CA SER A 112 -0.99 12.87 -6.24
C SER A 112 -2.09 13.07 -7.26
N GLY A 113 -3.06 12.16 -7.31
CA GLY A 113 -4.21 12.21 -8.22
C GLY A 113 -3.90 11.96 -9.70
N ARG A 114 -2.63 11.99 -10.12
CA ARG A 114 -2.23 11.95 -11.55
C ARG A 114 -2.71 10.70 -12.29
N LYS A 115 -2.78 9.57 -11.60
CA LYS A 115 -3.28 8.30 -12.16
C LYS A 115 -4.60 7.84 -11.54
N ALA A 116 -5.08 8.52 -10.49
CA ALA A 116 -6.22 8.06 -9.69
C ALA A 116 -7.51 7.96 -10.51
N TRP A 117 -7.85 9.01 -11.27
CA TRP A 117 -9.09 9.06 -12.05
C TRP A 117 -9.11 8.00 -13.15
N ALA A 118 -8.06 7.95 -13.98
CA ALA A 118 -7.94 6.95 -15.04
C ALA A 118 -7.92 5.50 -14.49
N TRP A 119 -7.37 5.29 -13.29
CA TRP A 119 -7.40 3.98 -12.63
C TRP A 119 -8.82 3.60 -12.19
N LEU A 120 -9.57 4.53 -11.60
CA LEU A 120 -10.95 4.31 -11.21
C LEU A 120 -11.84 4.08 -12.43
N GLU A 121 -11.73 4.90 -13.48
CA GLU A 121 -12.48 4.72 -14.74
C GLU A 121 -12.25 3.35 -15.38
N ARG A 122 -11.03 2.81 -15.28
CA ARG A 122 -10.71 1.48 -15.83
C ARG A 122 -11.36 0.32 -15.06
N TRP A 123 -11.59 0.47 -13.76
CA TRP A 123 -11.83 -0.65 -12.85
C TRP A 123 -13.14 -0.58 -12.05
N LEU A 124 -13.86 0.55 -12.08
CA LEU A 124 -15.13 0.74 -11.39
C LEU A 124 -16.33 0.38 -12.28
#